data_AF-A0A7S2GC46-F1
#
_entry.id   AF-A0A7S2GC46-F1
#
_cell.length_a   1.000
_cell.length_b   1.000
_cell.length_c   1.000
_cell.angle_alpha   90.00
_cell.angle_beta   90.00
_cell.angle_gamma   90.00
#
_symmetry.space_group_name_H-M   'P 1'
#
loop_
_entity.id
_entity.type
_entity.pdbx_description
1 polymer ?
#
loop_
_entity_poly.entity_id
_entity_poly.type
_entity_poly.pdbx_seq_one_letter_code
_entity_poly.pdbx_strand_id
1 'polypeptide(L)'
;EPDGGLDFFDNLSPSWADNQSYSSAAFSQQLRHILRNHPTESPLFLYYAHQLIHYPLQVPPGPVPETCAALNSTRRRHITCRMVLELDRLVGETVDLLQAAHLWNNTLMWVLSDNGGNVEYIGSQKNRSSDLPPVPYQPAGSSNYPFRGGKSTLWEGGIRSASFIAGG
;
A
#
# COMPACT_ATOMS: atom_id res chain seq x y z
N GLU A 1 -8.46 15.28 -13.15
CA GLU A 1 -9.85 15.75 -13.36
C GLU A 1 -9.87 17.27 -13.42
N PRO A 2 -10.80 17.91 -14.15
CA PRO A 2 -10.78 19.37 -14.31
C PRO A 2 -11.22 20.17 -13.06
N ASP A 3 -11.82 19.55 -12.06
CA ASP A 3 -12.38 20.25 -10.88
C ASP A 3 -11.87 19.72 -9.51
N GLY A 4 -10.85 18.86 -9.51
CA GLY A 4 -10.30 18.26 -8.27
C GLY A 4 -9.15 19.09 -7.70
N GLY A 5 -9.29 19.56 -6.46
CA GLY A 5 -8.18 20.16 -5.71
C GLY A 5 -7.04 19.17 -5.48
N LEU A 6 -5.81 19.66 -5.38
CA LEU A 6 -4.65 18.84 -5.04
C LEU A 6 -4.73 18.41 -3.58
N ASP A 7 -5.02 17.13 -3.35
CA ASP A 7 -5.10 16.50 -2.01
C ASP A 7 -3.86 15.62 -1.73
N PHE A 8 -2.69 16.17 -2.04
CA PHE A 8 -1.39 15.58 -1.71
C PHE A 8 -0.53 16.67 -1.09
N PHE A 9 -0.07 16.46 0.14
CA PHE A 9 0.55 17.49 0.96
C PHE A 9 1.95 17.07 1.40
N ASP A 10 2.86 18.04 1.38
CA ASP A 10 4.10 17.99 2.13
C ASP A 10 3.98 18.97 3.30
N ASN A 11 3.91 18.40 4.51
CA ASN A 11 3.59 19.14 5.73
C ASN A 11 2.26 19.93 5.60
N LEU A 12 2.30 21.26 5.67
CA LEU A 12 1.11 22.12 5.60
C LEU A 12 0.85 22.69 4.19
N SER A 13 1.63 22.27 3.19
CA SER A 13 1.58 22.82 1.84
C SER A 13 1.21 21.73 0.83
N PRO A 14 0.33 22.02 -0.16
CA PRO A 14 0.10 21.09 -1.26
C PRO A 14 1.42 20.81 -2.02
N SER A 15 1.74 19.54 -2.25
CA SER A 15 2.95 19.14 -2.98
C SER A 15 2.68 19.08 -4.49
N TRP A 16 2.94 20.18 -5.16
CA TRP A 16 2.86 20.27 -6.62
C TRP A 16 4.03 19.59 -7.33
N ALA A 17 5.17 19.44 -6.64
CA ALA A 17 6.38 18.81 -7.19
C ALA A 17 6.18 17.33 -7.50
N ASP A 18 5.28 16.67 -6.76
CA ASP A 18 4.94 15.26 -6.93
C ASP A 18 3.76 15.03 -7.88
N ASN A 19 3.30 16.08 -8.58
CA ASN A 19 2.22 15.93 -9.54
C ASN A 19 2.63 14.98 -10.67
N GLN A 20 1.83 13.94 -10.90
CA GLN A 20 2.08 12.84 -11.83
C GLN A 20 3.17 11.82 -11.41
N SER A 21 3.70 11.93 -10.19
CA SER A 21 4.55 10.88 -9.61
C SER A 21 3.70 9.76 -9.05
N TYR A 22 4.21 8.52 -9.12
CA TYR A 22 3.60 7.41 -8.39
C TYR A 22 3.83 7.61 -6.89
N SER A 23 2.78 7.55 -6.07
CA SER A 23 2.85 8.01 -4.67
C SER A 23 3.91 7.31 -3.83
N SER A 24 4.20 6.02 -4.09
CA SER A 24 5.28 5.32 -3.38
C SER A 24 6.66 5.92 -3.65
N ALA A 25 6.90 6.51 -4.83
CA ALA A 25 8.16 7.18 -5.14
C ALA A 25 8.31 8.47 -4.31
N ALA A 26 7.25 9.29 -4.23
CA ALA A 26 7.24 10.49 -3.39
C ALA A 26 7.45 10.15 -1.91
N PHE A 27 6.73 9.13 -1.41
CA PHE A 27 6.90 8.62 -0.05
C PHE A 27 8.32 8.12 0.22
N SER A 28 8.95 7.43 -0.74
CA SER A 28 10.33 6.94 -0.59
C SER A 28 11.35 8.07 -0.59
N GLN A 29 11.12 9.10 -1.42
CA GLN A 29 11.96 10.29 -1.44
C GLN A 29 11.88 11.04 -0.10
N GLN A 30 10.69 11.17 0.48
CA GLN A 30 10.52 11.81 1.76
C GLN A 30 11.16 11.02 2.90
N LEU A 31 11.04 9.68 2.88
CA LEU A 31 11.76 8.83 3.84
C LEU A 31 13.27 9.05 3.77
N ARG A 32 13.86 9.06 2.57
CA ARG A 32 15.29 9.38 2.39
C ARG A 32 15.64 10.75 2.94
N HIS A 33 14.81 11.75 2.68
CA HIS A 33 15.04 13.11 3.19
C HIS A 33 15.05 13.13 4.72
N ILE A 34 14.06 12.49 5.36
CA ILE A 34 13.97 12.42 6.82
C ILE A 34 15.20 11.70 7.39
N LEU A 35 15.52 10.49 6.91
CA LEU A 35 16.62 9.69 7.47
C LEU A 35 17.99 10.35 7.29
N ARG A 36 18.22 11.09 6.19
CA ARG A 36 19.48 11.81 5.96
C ARG A 36 19.66 13.03 6.87
N ASN A 37 18.56 13.65 7.30
CA ASN A 37 18.59 14.90 8.06
C ASN A 37 18.20 14.71 9.54
N HIS A 38 17.89 13.49 9.97
CA HIS A 38 17.48 13.20 11.34
C HIS A 38 18.65 13.34 12.32
N PRO A 39 18.54 14.17 13.37
CA PRO A 39 19.57 14.28 14.41
C PRO A 39 19.64 13.00 15.26
N THR A 40 20.82 12.38 15.30
CA THR A 40 21.06 11.09 15.97
C THR A 40 20.90 11.14 17.49
N GLU A 41 20.89 12.32 18.09
CA GLU A 41 20.69 12.54 19.53
C GLU A 41 19.23 12.37 19.97
N SER A 42 18.28 12.35 19.02
CA SER A 42 16.85 12.27 19.29
C SER A 42 16.25 10.98 18.75
N PRO A 43 15.30 10.34 19.46
CA PRO A 43 14.61 9.18 18.93
C PRO A 43 13.72 9.57 17.75
N LEU A 44 13.71 8.74 16.70
CA LEU A 44 12.86 8.90 15.54
C LEU A 44 11.59 8.05 15.71
N PHE A 45 10.43 8.67 15.44
CA PHE A 45 9.17 7.95 15.23
C PHE A 45 8.66 8.23 13.83
N LEU A 46 8.36 7.17 13.07
CA LEU A 46 7.80 7.24 11.73
C LEU A 46 6.53 6.41 11.64
N TYR A 47 5.43 7.06 11.26
CA TYR A 47 4.24 6.39 10.76
C TYR A 47 4.26 6.45 9.23
N TYR A 48 4.65 5.33 8.61
CA TYR A 48 4.87 5.25 7.17
C TYR A 48 3.74 4.47 6.48
N ALA A 49 2.65 5.18 6.17
CA ALA A 49 1.43 4.60 5.62
C ALA A 49 1.40 4.69 4.08
N HIS A 50 1.78 3.61 3.40
CA HIS A 50 1.68 3.55 1.95
C HIS A 50 0.23 3.54 1.46
N GLN A 51 -0.01 4.12 0.28
CA GLN A 51 -1.27 3.93 -0.46
C GLN A 51 -1.36 2.53 -1.09
N LEU A 52 -0.21 1.87 -1.31
CA LEU A 52 -0.14 0.48 -1.74
C LEU A 52 -0.73 -0.44 -0.64
N ILE A 53 -1.57 -1.43 -0.94
CA ILE A 53 -2.00 -1.90 -2.27
C ILE A 53 -3.46 -1.50 -2.60
N HIS A 54 -3.93 -0.37 -2.10
CA HIS A 54 -5.32 0.05 -2.24
C HIS A 54 -5.71 0.34 -3.70
N TYR A 55 -7.01 0.22 -4.00
CA TYR A 55 -7.58 0.64 -5.28
C TYR A 55 -7.44 2.17 -5.48
N PRO A 56 -7.23 2.72 -6.69
CA PRO A 56 -7.18 2.07 -8.00
C PRO A 56 -6.00 1.13 -8.22
N LEU A 57 -6.22 0.05 -8.96
CA LEU A 57 -5.17 -0.91 -9.32
C LEU A 57 -4.22 -0.28 -10.35
N GLN A 58 -3.18 0.38 -9.85
CA GLN A 58 -2.18 1.08 -10.62
C GLN A 58 -0.81 0.57 -10.23
N VAL A 59 0.07 0.42 -11.21
CA VAL A 59 1.48 0.03 -11.00
C VAL A 59 2.35 0.86 -11.92
N PRO A 60 3.61 1.13 -11.53
CA PRO A 60 4.56 1.76 -12.43
C PRO A 60 4.66 1.00 -13.76
N PRO A 61 4.91 1.69 -14.88
CA PRO A 61 5.15 1.04 -16.17
C PRO A 61 6.35 0.10 -16.08
N GLY A 62 6.29 -1.02 -16.80
CA GLY A 62 7.33 -2.04 -16.77
C GLY A 62 6.79 -3.43 -17.09
N PRO A 63 7.69 -4.40 -17.33
CA PRO A 63 7.29 -5.77 -17.58
C PRO A 63 6.56 -6.36 -16.37
N VAL A 64 5.67 -7.33 -16.64
CA VAL A 64 5.05 -8.12 -15.57
C VAL A 64 6.12 -9.10 -15.05
N PRO A 65 6.45 -9.09 -13.75
CA PRO A 65 7.37 -10.05 -13.17
C PRO A 65 6.89 -11.48 -13.41
N GLU A 66 7.82 -12.40 -13.69
CA GLU A 66 7.51 -13.81 -13.97
C GLU A 66 6.67 -14.44 -12.86
N THR A 67 6.98 -14.15 -11.59
CA THR A 67 6.20 -14.57 -10.42
C THR A 67 4.72 -14.20 -10.51
N CYS A 68 4.41 -13.02 -11.05
CA CYS A 68 3.03 -12.59 -11.24
C CYS A 68 2.41 -13.18 -12.51
N ALA A 69 3.19 -13.30 -13.60
CA ALA A 69 2.73 -13.88 -14.86
C ALA A 69 2.42 -15.39 -14.73
N ALA A 70 3.15 -16.11 -13.88
CA ALA A 70 2.96 -17.53 -13.60
C ALA A 70 1.66 -17.84 -12.84
N LEU A 71 1.00 -16.83 -12.27
CA LEU A 71 -0.29 -17.01 -11.61
C LEU A 71 -1.36 -17.33 -12.64
N ASN A 72 -1.95 -18.52 -12.58
CA ASN A 72 -3.17 -18.85 -13.34
C ASN A 72 -4.39 -18.14 -12.71
N SER A 73 -4.52 -16.84 -12.96
CA SER A 73 -5.51 -15.99 -12.33
C SER A 73 -5.90 -14.79 -13.18
N THR A 74 -6.77 -13.93 -12.64
CA THR A 74 -7.30 -12.76 -13.34
C THR A 74 -6.24 -11.67 -13.56
N ARG A 75 -6.44 -10.83 -14.58
CA ARG A 75 -5.63 -9.63 -14.79
C ARG A 75 -5.52 -8.75 -13.54
N ARG A 76 -6.61 -8.63 -12.77
CA ARG A 76 -6.62 -7.88 -11.50
C ARG A 76 -5.65 -8.50 -10.50
N ARG A 77 -5.67 -9.83 -10.33
CA ARG A 77 -4.70 -10.54 -9.47
C ARG A 77 -3.26 -10.30 -9.92
N HIS A 78 -2.98 -10.25 -11.22
CA HIS A 78 -1.65 -9.93 -11.74
C HIS A 78 -1.19 -8.51 -11.37
N ILE A 79 -2.08 -7.51 -11.46
CA ILE A 79 -1.76 -6.14 -11.05
C ILE A 79 -1.55 -6.07 -9.54
N THR A 80 -2.42 -6.68 -8.75
CA THR A 80 -2.29 -6.73 -7.28
C THR A 80 -1.01 -7.43 -6.85
N CYS A 81 -0.62 -8.51 -7.53
CA CYS A 81 0.68 -9.16 -7.31
C CYS A 81 1.83 -8.17 -7.53
N ARG A 82 1.79 -7.39 -8.61
CA ARG A 82 2.80 -6.35 -8.89
C ARG A 82 2.83 -5.25 -7.82
N MET A 83 1.67 -4.83 -7.32
CA MET A 83 1.57 -3.85 -6.23
C MET A 83 2.16 -4.40 -4.92
N VAL A 84 1.92 -5.68 -4.62
CA VAL A 84 2.52 -6.35 -3.45
C VAL A 84 4.04 -6.44 -3.59
N LEU A 85 4.56 -6.81 -4.76
CA LEU A 85 6.01 -6.85 -5.00
C LEU A 85 6.65 -5.45 -4.89
N GLU A 86 5.96 -4.40 -5.32
CA GLU A 86 6.46 -3.03 -5.12
C GLU A 86 6.47 -2.64 -3.64
N LEU A 87 5.42 -2.99 -2.87
CA LEU A 87 5.41 -2.78 -1.42
C LEU A 87 6.54 -3.54 -0.71
N ASP A 88 6.77 -4.80 -1.09
CA ASP A 88 7.86 -5.64 -0.57
C ASP A 88 9.23 -5.01 -0.85
N ARG A 89 9.46 -4.53 -2.09
CA ARG A 89 10.67 -3.79 -2.46
C ARG A 89 10.87 -2.55 -1.59
N LEU A 90 9.81 -1.80 -1.30
CA LEU A 90 9.84 -0.57 -0.49
C LEU A 90 10.13 -0.85 0.99
N VAL A 91 9.64 -1.97 1.52
CA VAL A 91 10.00 -2.44 2.88
C VAL A 91 11.49 -2.76 2.94
N GLY A 92 12.02 -3.50 1.95
CA GLY A 92 13.46 -3.77 1.87
C GLY A 92 14.30 -2.49 1.76
N GLU A 93 13.90 -1.57 0.89
CA GLU A 93 14.54 -0.28 0.73
C GLU A 93 14.53 0.57 2.02
N THR A 94 13.45 0.48 2.82
CA THR A 94 13.39 1.13 4.14
C THR A 94 14.46 0.59 5.08
N VAL A 95 14.63 -0.74 5.12
CA VAL A 95 15.69 -1.39 5.92
C VAL A 95 17.06 -0.94 5.46
N ASP A 96 17.33 -0.95 4.15
CA ASP A 96 18.61 -0.52 3.56
C ASP A 96 18.94 0.93 3.93
N LEU A 97 17.96 1.83 3.87
CA LEU A 97 18.14 3.23 4.24
C LEU A 97 18.42 3.43 5.73
N LEU A 98 17.73 2.68 6.60
CA LEU A 98 17.98 2.71 8.05
C LEU A 98 19.37 2.17 8.40
N GLN A 99 19.84 1.12 7.70
CA GLN A 99 21.18 0.58 7.86
C GLN A 99 22.25 1.58 7.39
N ALA A 100 22.04 2.20 6.21
CA ALA A 100 22.95 3.23 5.68
C ALA A 100 23.02 4.48 6.57
N ALA A 101 21.94 4.79 7.29
CA ALA A 101 21.90 5.87 8.28
C ALA A 101 22.42 5.45 9.68
N HIS A 102 22.89 4.21 9.85
CA HIS A 102 23.31 3.64 11.14
C HIS A 102 22.23 3.66 12.24
N LEU A 103 20.95 3.67 11.84
CA LEU A 103 19.80 3.69 12.77
C LEU A 103 19.22 2.29 13.03
N TRP A 104 19.46 1.33 12.13
CA TRP A 104 18.85 0.00 12.18
C TRP A 104 19.08 -0.72 13.52
N ASN A 105 20.30 -0.65 14.07
CA ASN A 105 20.69 -1.35 15.29
C ASN A 105 19.89 -0.95 16.55
N ASN A 106 19.18 0.18 16.49
CA ASN A 106 18.32 0.67 17.56
C ASN A 106 16.93 1.04 17.05
N THR A 107 16.46 0.34 16.01
CA THR A 107 15.13 0.52 15.42
C THR A 107 14.26 -0.70 15.66
N LEU A 108 13.02 -0.46 16.09
CA LEU A 108 11.93 -1.43 16.01
C LEU A 108 11.06 -1.08 14.81
N MET A 109 11.01 -1.95 13.81
CA MET A 109 10.15 -1.81 12.64
C MET A 109 8.94 -2.74 12.77
N TRP A 110 7.74 -2.17 12.74
CA TRP A 110 6.49 -2.93 12.74
C TRP A 110 5.74 -2.71 11.43
N VAL A 111 5.62 -3.79 10.65
CA VAL A 111 4.80 -3.78 9.45
C VAL A 111 3.43 -4.36 9.79
N LEU A 112 2.39 -3.61 9.43
CA LEU A 112 1.00 -3.96 9.66
C LEU A 112 0.15 -3.56 8.46
N SER A 113 -0.94 -4.29 8.26
CA SER A 113 -2.00 -3.92 7.31
C SER A 113 -3.25 -3.48 8.08
N ASP A 114 -3.90 -2.44 7.58
CA ASP A 114 -5.05 -1.77 8.21
C ASP A 114 -6.35 -2.59 8.16
N ASN A 115 -6.47 -3.57 7.25
CA ASN A 115 -7.56 -4.53 7.13
C ASN A 115 -7.19 -5.70 6.20
N GLY A 116 -8.02 -6.74 6.18
CA GLY A 116 -7.86 -7.82 5.22
C GLY A 116 -8.19 -7.40 3.78
N GLY A 117 -7.71 -8.17 2.80
CA GLY A 117 -7.77 -7.82 1.39
C GLY A 117 -9.20 -7.68 0.84
N ASN A 118 -9.37 -6.84 -0.18
CA ASN A 118 -10.64 -6.68 -0.87
C ASN A 118 -10.86 -7.83 -1.88
N VAL A 119 -11.46 -8.93 -1.40
CA VAL A 119 -11.78 -10.14 -2.19
C VAL A 119 -13.19 -10.10 -2.79
N GLU A 120 -14.09 -9.30 -2.22
CA GLU A 120 -15.48 -9.15 -2.67
C GLU A 120 -15.71 -7.76 -3.27
N TYR A 121 -16.60 -7.69 -4.25
CA TYR A 121 -17.15 -6.42 -4.71
C TYR A 121 -17.99 -5.87 -3.56
N ILE A 122 -17.64 -4.70 -3.01
CA ILE A 122 -18.48 -4.00 -2.03
C ILE A 122 -19.79 -3.63 -2.75
N GLY A 123 -20.82 -4.46 -2.56
CA GLY A 123 -22.14 -4.31 -3.17
C GLY A 123 -22.45 -5.27 -4.31
N SER A 124 -22.00 -6.53 -4.26
CA SER A 124 -22.27 -7.50 -5.34
C SER A 124 -23.75 -7.42 -5.71
N GLN A 125 -24.01 -7.16 -6.99
CA GLN A 125 -25.31 -6.78 -7.58
C GLN A 125 -26.48 -7.71 -7.20
N LYS A 126 -26.22 -8.88 -6.60
CA LYS A 126 -27.25 -9.87 -6.26
C LYS A 126 -28.26 -9.39 -5.22
N ASN A 127 -27.90 -8.46 -4.32
CA ASN A 127 -28.78 -7.98 -3.24
C ASN A 127 -28.87 -6.45 -3.16
N ARG A 128 -28.56 -5.74 -4.26
CA ARG A 128 -28.60 -4.29 -4.27
C ARG A 128 -29.93 -3.81 -4.85
N SER A 129 -30.61 -2.86 -4.19
CA SER A 129 -31.78 -2.23 -4.80
C SER A 129 -31.33 -1.58 -6.12
N SER A 130 -32.18 -1.67 -7.15
CA SER A 130 -31.99 -1.01 -8.44
C SER A 130 -31.81 0.52 -8.32
N ASP A 131 -32.18 1.07 -7.18
CA ASP A 131 -32.26 2.51 -6.93
C ASP A 131 -30.94 3.12 -6.45
N LEU A 132 -29.92 2.30 -6.18
CA LEU A 132 -28.58 2.79 -5.85
C LEU A 132 -27.74 2.97 -7.11
N PRO A 133 -27.02 4.10 -7.25
CA PRO A 133 -26.15 4.33 -8.41
C PRO A 133 -25.09 3.22 -8.51
N PRO A 134 -24.68 2.84 -9.73
CA PRO A 134 -23.65 1.83 -9.94
C PRO A 134 -22.37 2.29 -9.25
N VAL A 135 -21.84 1.46 -8.34
CA VAL A 135 -20.57 1.77 -7.69
C VAL A 135 -19.45 1.24 -8.57
N PRO A 136 -18.44 2.04 -8.92
CA PRO A 136 -17.33 1.58 -9.76
C PRO A 136 -16.36 0.62 -9.05
N TYR A 137 -16.62 0.29 -7.77
CA TYR A 137 -15.67 -0.39 -6.89
C TYR A 137 -15.60 -1.91 -7.15
N GLN A 138 -14.72 -2.31 -8.06
CA GLN A 138 -14.47 -3.70 -8.42
C GLN A 138 -13.47 -4.39 -7.47
N PRO A 139 -13.53 -5.72 -7.29
CA PRO A 139 -12.61 -6.45 -6.43
C PRO A 139 -11.15 -6.15 -6.75
N ALA A 140 -10.32 -5.98 -5.73
CA ALA A 140 -8.91 -5.62 -5.90
C ALA A 140 -8.00 -6.83 -6.19
N GLY A 141 -8.51 -7.97 -6.67
CA GLY A 141 -7.70 -9.17 -6.94
C GLY A 141 -6.93 -9.71 -5.72
N SER A 142 -7.37 -9.34 -4.51
CA SER A 142 -6.75 -9.78 -3.26
C SER A 142 -7.10 -11.25 -2.96
N SER A 143 -6.46 -11.84 -1.97
CA SER A 143 -6.78 -13.17 -1.45
C SER A 143 -6.58 -13.19 0.05
N ASN A 144 -7.60 -13.63 0.78
CA ASN A 144 -7.53 -13.85 2.23
C ASN A 144 -7.58 -15.34 2.59
N TYR A 145 -7.50 -16.23 1.60
CA TYR A 145 -7.48 -17.67 1.84
C TYR A 145 -6.40 -18.04 2.87
N PRO A 146 -6.69 -18.91 3.86
CA PRO A 146 -7.91 -19.74 4.01
C PRO A 146 -9.07 -19.06 4.76
N PHE A 147 -8.93 -17.79 5.13
CA PHE A 147 -9.92 -17.09 5.95
C PHE A 147 -11.14 -16.65 5.16
N ARG A 148 -12.29 -16.66 5.84
CA ARG A 148 -13.58 -16.23 5.29
C ARG A 148 -13.64 -14.70 5.19
N GLY A 149 -14.23 -14.17 4.12
CA GLY A 149 -14.51 -12.74 3.98
C GLY A 149 -13.31 -11.88 3.61
N GLY A 150 -13.49 -10.56 3.72
CA GLY A 150 -12.51 -9.56 3.30
C GLY A 150 -12.79 -8.19 3.90
N LYS A 151 -12.10 -7.18 3.36
CA LYS A 151 -12.36 -5.76 3.66
C LYS A 151 -13.86 -5.50 3.84
N SER A 152 -14.21 -4.78 4.90
CA SER A 152 -15.58 -4.45 5.30
C SER A 152 -16.43 -5.58 5.90
N THR A 153 -15.84 -6.74 6.20
CA THR A 153 -16.53 -7.82 6.93
C THR A 153 -15.86 -8.07 8.29
N LEU A 154 -16.63 -8.60 9.26
CA LEU A 154 -16.12 -9.00 10.58
C LEU A 154 -15.60 -10.45 10.60
N TRP A 155 -15.52 -11.10 9.45
CA TRP A 155 -14.90 -12.42 9.35
C TRP A 155 -13.37 -12.28 9.41
N GLU A 156 -12.68 -13.37 9.75
CA GLU A 156 -11.22 -13.41 9.84
C GLU A 156 -10.53 -12.79 8.63
N GLY A 157 -11.01 -13.04 7.41
CA GLY A 157 -10.40 -12.47 6.19
C GLY A 157 -10.55 -10.95 6.07
N GLY A 158 -11.38 -10.29 6.88
CA GLY A 158 -11.52 -8.84 6.94
C GLY A 158 -10.76 -8.16 8.07
N ILE A 159 -10.56 -8.86 9.20
CA ILE A 159 -9.96 -8.29 10.42
C ILE A 159 -8.60 -8.88 10.79
N ARG A 160 -8.28 -10.08 10.30
CA ARG A 160 -6.99 -10.72 10.51
C ARG A 160 -6.04 -10.31 9.39
N SER A 161 -5.13 -9.41 9.73
CA SER A 161 -4.18 -8.82 8.79
C SER A 161 -2.78 -9.45 8.89
N ALA A 162 -2.02 -9.36 7.80
CA ALA A 162 -0.60 -9.67 7.82
C ALA A 162 0.15 -8.66 8.71
N SER A 163 1.03 -9.16 9.56
CA SER A 163 1.88 -8.33 10.40
C SER A 163 3.14 -9.07 10.81
N PHE A 164 4.24 -8.33 10.92
CA PHE A 164 5.48 -8.82 11.49
C PHE A 164 6.25 -7.67 12.13
N ILE A 165 7.13 -8.03 13.06
CA ILE A 165 8.05 -7.11 13.73
C ILE A 165 9.46 -7.53 13.34
N ALA A 166 10.29 -6.54 13.02
CA ALA A 166 11.71 -6.68 12.76
C ALA A 166 12.47 -5.54 13.46
N GLY A 167 13.79 -5.63 13.46
CA GLY A 167 14.67 -4.65 14.10
C GLY A 167 15.90 -5.33 14.69
N GLY A 168 16.83 -4.51 15.18
CA GLY A 168 18.01 -4.98 15.91
C GLY A 168 19.32 -4.49 15.32
#